data_AF-A0AAD6L7C2-F1
#
_entry.id   AF-A0AAD6L7C2-F1
#
_cell.length_a   1.000
_cell.length_b   1.000
_cell.length_c   1.000
_cell.angle_alpha   90.00
_cell.angle_beta   90.00
_cell.angle_gamma   90.00
#
_symmetry.space_group_name_H-M   'P 1'
#
loop_
_entity.id
_entity.type
_entity.pdbx_description
1 polymer ?
#
loop_
_entity_poly.entity_id
_entity_poly.type
_entity_poly.pdbx_seq_one_letter_code
_entity_poly.pdbx_strand_id
1 'polypeptide(L)'
;MVEMADLVTPKTPFLQAILCSGVPGSFHGRLFPEGSIHFFYSCIALHILSKVPEELLHKKLSVMEQGRIHYINAPDEVGPCLNFWESSILDLAREGKISEAQVDSFNLPMYVPSLEEMMELVQKNGCFDIEKMELTSPGVLHESMTNTSSMGKAIVMHVRAGMERMLISTLWK
;
A
#
# COMPACT_ATOMS: atom_id res chain seq x y z
N MET A 1 2.31 23.35 2.40
CA MET A 1 2.85 23.41 1.02
C MET A 1 4.16 24.15 1.10
N VAL A 2 5.27 23.43 1.23
CA VAL A 2 6.60 24.01 1.03
C VAL A 2 6.88 23.79 -0.45
N GLU A 3 7.03 24.88 -1.18
CA GLU A 3 7.41 24.85 -2.59
C GLU A 3 8.72 24.09 -2.75
N MET A 4 8.70 23.05 -3.58
CA MET A 4 9.89 22.31 -4.02
C MET A 4 10.79 23.13 -4.97
N ALA A 5 10.57 24.45 -5.08
CA ALA A 5 11.29 25.36 -5.95
C ALA A 5 12.54 25.96 -5.28
N ASP A 6 12.61 25.99 -3.94
CA ASP A 6 13.70 26.66 -3.22
C ASP A 6 14.95 25.78 -2.99
N LEU A 7 14.93 24.51 -3.40
CA LEU A 7 16.10 23.63 -3.27
C LEU A 7 17.08 23.74 -4.45
N VAL A 8 16.83 24.64 -5.41
CA VAL A 8 17.65 24.81 -6.62
C VAL A 8 18.29 26.19 -6.66
N THR A 9 19.17 26.47 -5.70
CA THR A 9 20.27 27.42 -5.96
C THR A 9 21.60 26.81 -5.53
N PRO A 10 22.45 26.38 -6.48
CA PRO A 10 23.75 25.86 -6.11
C PRO A 10 24.75 27.00 -5.92
N LYS A 11 25.20 27.18 -4.67
CA LYS A 11 26.43 27.91 -4.35
C LYS A 11 27.53 26.93 -3.95
N THR A 12 27.92 26.03 -4.86
CA THR A 12 29.15 25.22 -4.73
C THR A 12 29.60 24.71 -6.11
N PRO A 13 30.92 24.69 -6.43
CA PRO A 13 31.42 24.46 -7.79
C PRO A 13 31.61 22.98 -8.18
N PHE A 14 30.99 22.03 -7.49
CA PHE A 14 31.08 20.60 -7.80
C PHE A 14 29.68 19.96 -7.75
N LEU A 15 28.84 20.22 -8.77
CA LEU A 15 27.62 19.44 -8.97
C LEU A 15 27.90 18.32 -9.96
N GLN A 16 27.88 17.09 -9.46
CA GLN A 16 27.80 15.90 -10.29
C GLN A 16 26.41 15.85 -10.91
N ALA A 17 26.32 15.75 -12.24
CA ALA A 17 25.03 15.67 -12.94
C ALA A 17 24.30 14.37 -12.56
N ILE A 18 23.02 14.47 -12.20
CA ILE A 18 22.15 13.32 -11.93
C ILE A 18 21.46 12.91 -13.23
N LEU A 19 21.57 11.63 -13.61
CA LEU A 19 20.85 11.05 -14.73
C LEU A 19 19.63 10.27 -14.23
N CYS A 20 18.47 10.48 -14.86
CA CYS A 20 17.21 9.83 -14.51
C CYS A 20 16.76 8.89 -15.63
N SER A 21 16.28 7.69 -15.29
CA SER A 21 15.69 6.74 -16.23
C SER A 21 14.49 6.03 -15.60
N GLY A 22 13.45 5.79 -16.39
CA GLY A 22 12.32 4.93 -16.00
C GLY A 22 12.58 3.48 -16.43
N VAL A 23 12.37 2.52 -15.52
CA VAL A 23 12.53 1.09 -15.80
C VAL A 23 11.18 0.39 -15.71
N PRO A 24 10.52 0.05 -16.84
CA PRO A 24 9.24 -0.64 -16.81
C PRO A 24 9.41 -2.11 -16.40
N GLY A 25 8.57 -2.59 -15.50
CA GLY A 25 8.53 -3.99 -15.08
C GLY A 25 8.01 -4.17 -13.66
N SER A 26 7.72 -5.41 -13.29
CA SER A 26 7.35 -5.76 -11.91
C SER A 26 8.61 -5.89 -11.06
N PHE A 27 8.65 -5.25 -9.89
CA PHE A 27 9.74 -5.41 -8.92
C PHE A 27 9.75 -6.80 -8.26
N HIS A 28 8.74 -7.64 -8.51
CA HIS A 28 8.73 -9.06 -8.11
C HIS A 28 9.64 -9.93 -8.99
N GLY A 29 10.18 -9.37 -10.08
CA GLY A 29 11.19 -9.99 -10.94
C GLY A 29 12.49 -9.19 -10.98
N ARG A 30 13.48 -9.68 -11.73
CA ARG A 30 14.76 -9.00 -11.92
C ARG A 30 14.60 -7.81 -12.87
N LEU A 31 14.89 -6.59 -12.38
CA LEU A 31 14.85 -5.36 -13.18
C LEU A 31 16.24 -4.86 -13.60
N PHE A 32 17.28 -5.17 -12.82
CA PHE A 32 18.63 -4.66 -13.02
C PHE A 32 19.65 -5.80 -13.14
N PRO A 33 20.78 -5.58 -13.86
CA PRO A 33 21.92 -6.48 -13.83
C PRO A 33 22.47 -6.68 -12.42
N GLU A 34 23.13 -7.80 -12.20
CA GLU A 34 23.80 -8.09 -10.94
C GLU A 34 24.92 -7.09 -10.64
N GLY A 35 25.06 -6.67 -9.38
CA GLY A 35 26.11 -5.75 -8.94
C GLY A 35 25.99 -4.30 -9.45
N SER A 36 24.83 -3.91 -10.01
CA SER A 36 24.67 -2.59 -10.66
C SER A 36 23.99 -1.52 -9.81
N ILE A 37 23.41 -1.88 -8.66
CA ILE A 37 22.66 -0.97 -7.80
C ILE A 37 23.36 -0.80 -6.46
N HIS A 38 23.60 0.45 -6.09
CA HIS A 38 24.20 0.82 -4.81
C HIS A 38 23.17 0.95 -3.69
N PHE A 39 21.96 1.39 -4.02
CA PHE A 39 20.90 1.66 -3.04
C PHE A 39 19.53 1.41 -3.66
N PHE A 40 18.65 0.74 -2.89
CA PHE A 40 17.25 0.54 -3.24
C PHE A 40 16.37 1.28 -2.25
N TYR A 41 15.31 1.91 -2.75
CA TYR A 41 14.26 2.53 -1.95
C TYR A 41 12.90 2.03 -2.43
N SER A 42 12.05 1.64 -1.48
CA SER A 42 10.67 1.25 -1.71
C SER A 42 9.82 1.83 -0.59
N CYS A 43 8.70 2.45 -0.96
CA CYS A 43 7.77 3.06 -0.02
C CYS A 43 6.35 2.76 -0.49
N ILE A 44 5.51 2.22 0.40
CA ILE A 44 4.08 1.93 0.14
C ILE A 44 3.90 1.11 -1.17
N ALA A 45 4.81 0.17 -1.43
CA ALA A 45 4.76 -0.69 -2.63
C ALA A 45 4.87 -2.18 -2.29
N LEU A 46 5.62 -2.55 -1.25
CA LEU A 46 5.86 -3.96 -0.89
C LEU A 46 4.60 -4.69 -0.41
N HIS A 47 3.58 -3.97 0.05
CA HIS A 47 2.31 -4.56 0.45
C HIS A 47 1.49 -5.05 -0.76
N ILE A 48 1.82 -4.64 -1.99
CA ILE A 48 1.11 -5.05 -3.20
C ILE A 48 1.58 -6.44 -3.61
N LEU A 49 0.65 -7.38 -3.67
CA LEU A 49 0.91 -8.75 -4.07
C LEU A 49 0.91 -8.92 -5.59
N SER A 50 1.89 -9.67 -6.11
CA SER A 50 1.87 -10.13 -7.51
C SER A 50 0.83 -11.24 -7.76
N LYS A 51 0.55 -12.06 -6.75
CA LYS A 51 -0.43 -13.15 -6.74
C LYS A 51 -1.02 -13.28 -5.34
N VAL A 52 -2.30 -13.62 -5.23
CA VAL A 52 -2.94 -13.92 -3.94
C VAL A 52 -2.49 -15.32 -3.51
N PRO A 53 -1.83 -15.50 -2.35
CA PRO A 53 -1.48 -16.82 -1.82
C PRO A 53 -2.72 -17.69 -1.60
N GLU A 54 -2.66 -18.98 -1.95
CA GLU A 54 -3.79 -19.92 -1.80
C GLU A 54 -4.21 -20.12 -0.32
N GLU A 55 -3.25 -20.06 0.60
CA GLU A 55 -3.46 -20.12 2.06
C GLU A 55 -4.36 -18.96 2.55
N LEU A 56 -4.28 -17.80 1.88
CA LEU A 56 -5.14 -16.67 2.17
C LEU A 56 -6.56 -16.89 1.63
N LEU A 57 -6.78 -17.69 0.56
CA LEU A 57 -8.13 -18.01 0.10
C LEU A 57 -8.93 -18.79 1.15
N HIS A 58 -8.29 -19.71 1.87
CA HIS A 58 -8.93 -20.47 2.95
C HIS A 58 -9.28 -19.58 4.15
N LYS A 59 -8.41 -18.62 4.50
CA LYS A 59 -8.68 -17.64 5.57
C LYS A 59 -9.75 -16.63 5.15
N LYS A 60 -9.83 -16.28 3.86
CA LYS A 60 -10.88 -15.42 3.29
C LYS A 60 -12.27 -15.97 3.57
N LEU A 61 -12.48 -17.27 3.36
CA LEU A 61 -13.77 -17.92 3.61
C LEU A 61 -14.22 -17.73 5.07
N SER A 62 -13.32 -17.92 6.03
CA SER A 62 -13.63 -17.71 7.47
C SER A 62 -13.89 -16.25 7.85
N VAL A 63 -13.33 -15.31 7.10
CA VAL A 63 -13.42 -13.86 7.34
C VAL A 63 -14.65 -13.27 6.61
N MET A 64 -15.04 -13.84 5.46
CA MET A 64 -16.28 -13.56 4.74
C MET A 64 -17.52 -14.05 5.49
N GLU A 65 -17.44 -15.22 6.14
CA GLU A 65 -18.47 -15.67 7.10
C GLU A 65 -18.66 -14.67 8.27
N GLN A 66 -17.67 -13.80 8.50
CA GLN A 66 -17.67 -12.74 9.52
C GLN A 66 -17.85 -11.32 8.92
N GLY A 67 -18.11 -11.21 7.62
CA GLY A 67 -18.39 -9.94 6.93
C GLY A 67 -17.19 -9.05 6.63
N ARG A 68 -15.96 -9.57 6.70
CA ARG A 68 -14.72 -8.79 6.49
C ARG A 68 -14.09 -9.02 5.12
N ILE A 69 -13.58 -7.96 4.49
CA ILE A 69 -13.01 -7.99 3.12
C ILE A 69 -11.46 -7.98 3.16
N HIS A 70 -10.86 -7.82 4.35
CA HIS A 70 -9.41 -7.62 4.48
C HIS A 70 -8.63 -8.64 5.32
N TYR A 71 -7.42 -8.89 4.80
CA TYR A 71 -6.16 -9.33 5.42
C TYR A 71 -5.74 -8.61 6.70
N ILE A 72 -6.19 -8.93 7.92
CA ILE A 72 -5.68 -8.23 9.12
C ILE A 72 -4.92 -9.15 10.08
N ASN A 73 -3.59 -9.06 10.00
CA ASN A 73 -2.64 -9.03 11.12
C ASN A 73 -2.05 -7.60 11.25
N ALA A 74 -2.77 -6.58 10.76
CA ALA A 74 -2.27 -5.22 10.73
C ALA A 74 -2.32 -4.59 12.13
N PRO A 75 -1.32 -3.76 12.51
CA PRO A 75 -1.38 -2.96 13.73
C PRO A 75 -2.67 -2.12 13.76
N ASP A 76 -3.19 -1.82 14.95
CA ASP A 76 -4.45 -1.10 15.18
C ASP A 76 -4.59 0.21 14.38
N GLU A 77 -3.47 0.76 13.90
CA GLU A 77 -3.35 2.02 13.17
C GLU A 77 -3.69 1.95 11.67
N VAL A 78 -3.57 0.78 11.02
CA VAL A 78 -3.95 0.59 9.59
C VAL A 78 -5.43 0.20 9.45
N GLY A 79 -6.02 -0.27 10.55
CA GLY A 79 -7.42 -0.68 10.64
C GLY A 79 -8.43 0.35 10.10
N PRO A 80 -8.34 1.65 10.44
CA PRO A 80 -9.37 2.62 10.08
C PRO A 80 -9.60 2.81 8.57
N CYS A 81 -8.53 2.79 7.76
CA CYS A 81 -8.66 2.99 6.30
C CYS A 81 -9.21 1.75 5.58
N LEU A 82 -8.77 0.55 5.97
CA LEU A 82 -9.29 -0.70 5.43
C LEU A 82 -10.74 -0.94 5.88
N ASN A 83 -11.06 -0.63 7.13
CA ASN A 83 -12.44 -0.73 7.63
C ASN A 83 -13.39 0.24 6.91
N PHE A 84 -12.95 1.47 6.63
CA PHE A 84 -13.73 2.43 5.85
C PHE A 84 -13.99 1.96 4.42
N TRP A 85 -13.01 1.29 3.81
CA TRP A 85 -13.14 0.71 2.49
C TRP A 85 -14.17 -0.43 2.47
N GLU A 86 -14.06 -1.35 3.42
CA GLU A 86 -14.97 -2.48 3.58
C GLU A 86 -16.42 -2.01 3.75
N SER A 87 -16.66 -1.06 4.66
CA SER A 87 -18.01 -0.53 4.87
C SER A 87 -18.57 0.14 3.60
N SER A 88 -17.73 0.88 2.88
CA SER A 88 -18.14 1.53 1.62
C SER A 88 -18.55 0.52 0.55
N ILE A 89 -17.86 -0.61 0.43
CA ILE A 89 -18.24 -1.68 -0.51
C ILE A 89 -19.55 -2.34 -0.09
N LEU A 90 -19.72 -2.63 1.20
CA LEU A 90 -20.96 -3.23 1.72
C LEU A 90 -22.16 -2.30 1.54
N ASP A 91 -21.97 -0.99 1.70
CA ASP A 91 -23.01 0.02 1.47
C ASP A 91 -23.41 0.07 -0.01
N LEU A 92 -22.45 -0.04 -0.95
CA LEU A 92 -22.75 -0.15 -2.38
C LEU A 92 -23.58 -1.40 -2.71
N ALA A 93 -23.31 -2.52 -2.05
CA ALA A 93 -24.09 -3.75 -2.21
C ALA A 93 -25.51 -3.58 -1.63
N ARG A 94 -25.62 -2.97 -0.45
CA ARG A 94 -26.92 -2.67 0.18
C ARG A 94 -27.78 -1.72 -0.66
N GLU A 95 -27.15 -0.77 -1.34
CA GLU A 95 -27.81 0.14 -2.30
C GLU A 95 -28.14 -0.54 -3.65
N GLY A 96 -27.74 -1.79 -3.86
CA GLY A 96 -27.97 -2.53 -5.10
C GLY A 96 -27.12 -2.06 -6.28
N LYS A 97 -26.04 -1.29 -6.03
CA LYS A 97 -25.10 -0.81 -7.07
C LYS A 97 -24.13 -1.90 -7.53
N ILE A 98 -23.88 -2.89 -6.67
CA ILE A 98 -23.10 -4.10 -6.96
C ILE A 98 -23.82 -5.31 -6.36
N SER A 99 -23.63 -6.51 -6.91
CA SER A 99 -24.22 -7.74 -6.37
C SER A 99 -23.36 -8.35 -5.26
N GLU A 100 -23.94 -9.19 -4.42
CA GLU A 100 -23.20 -9.98 -3.41
C GLU A 100 -22.06 -10.80 -4.06
N ALA A 101 -22.32 -11.43 -5.20
CA ALA A 101 -21.29 -12.15 -5.95
C ALA A 101 -20.10 -11.26 -6.37
N GLN A 102 -20.33 -9.96 -6.64
CA GLN A 102 -19.25 -9.03 -6.97
C GLN A 102 -18.42 -8.69 -5.73
N VAL A 103 -19.07 -8.48 -4.58
CA VAL A 103 -18.40 -8.32 -3.28
C VAL A 103 -17.56 -9.55 -2.95
N ASP A 104 -18.13 -10.75 -3.10
CA ASP A 104 -17.47 -12.02 -2.78
C ASP A 104 -16.28 -12.30 -3.70
N SER A 105 -16.39 -11.94 -4.98
CA SER A 105 -15.31 -12.09 -5.96
C SER A 105 -14.18 -11.10 -5.75
N PHE A 106 -14.46 -9.95 -5.12
CA PHE A 106 -13.49 -8.90 -4.94
C PHE A 106 -12.44 -9.32 -3.91
N ASN A 107 -11.18 -9.12 -4.28
CA ASN A 107 -10.02 -9.38 -3.44
C ASN A 107 -9.09 -8.19 -3.59
N LEU A 108 -8.67 -7.65 -2.46
CA LEU A 108 -7.64 -6.64 -2.44
C LEU A 108 -6.27 -7.33 -2.50
N PRO A 109 -5.42 -7.07 -3.51
CA PRO A 109 -4.10 -7.68 -3.62
C PRO A 109 -3.11 -6.99 -2.69
N MET A 110 -3.51 -6.81 -1.42
CA MET A 110 -2.68 -6.19 -0.40
C MET A 110 -2.48 -7.16 0.77
N TYR A 111 -1.22 -7.30 1.17
CA TYR A 111 -0.82 -8.00 2.38
C TYR A 111 -0.01 -7.05 3.25
N VAL A 112 -0.44 -6.87 4.50
CA VAL A 112 0.28 -6.09 5.48
C VAL A 112 0.93 -7.09 6.45
N PRO A 113 2.23 -7.39 6.30
CA PRO A 113 2.91 -8.31 7.20
C PRO A 113 3.00 -7.70 8.60
N SER A 114 3.02 -8.56 9.62
CA SER A 114 3.47 -8.13 10.95
C SER A 114 4.98 -7.87 10.96
N LEU A 115 5.48 -7.22 12.01
CA LEU A 115 6.91 -6.99 12.18
C LEU A 115 7.67 -8.33 12.26
N GLU A 116 7.11 -9.30 12.98
CA GLU A 116 7.64 -10.65 13.14
C GLU A 116 7.70 -11.37 11.79
N GLU A 117 6.60 -11.36 11.02
CA GLU A 117 6.55 -11.99 9.70
C GLU A 117 7.58 -11.35 8.73
N MET A 118 7.71 -10.02 8.75
CA MET A 118 8.70 -9.33 7.93
C MET A 118 10.14 -9.71 8.33
N MET A 119 10.42 -9.78 9.63
CA MET A 119 11.72 -10.18 10.16
C MET A 119 12.06 -11.62 9.76
N GLU A 120 11.14 -12.56 9.94
CA GLU A 120 11.31 -13.96 9.54
C GLU A 120 11.60 -14.10 8.04
N LEU A 121 10.90 -13.33 7.19
CA LEU A 121 11.10 -13.36 5.74
C LEU A 121 12.50 -12.88 5.33
N VAL A 122 12.99 -11.80 5.95
CA VAL A 122 14.35 -11.28 5.66
C VAL A 122 15.42 -12.27 6.15
N GLN A 123 15.25 -12.83 7.35
CA GLN A 123 16.16 -13.84 7.88
C GLN A 123 16.19 -15.10 7.01
N LYS A 124 15.03 -15.58 6.56
CA LYS A 124 14.90 -16.73 5.65
C LYS A 124 15.55 -16.46 4.29
N ASN A 125 15.49 -15.21 3.80
CA ASN A 125 16.14 -14.82 2.55
C ASN A 125 17.67 -14.85 2.67
N GLY A 126 18.22 -14.47 3.82
CA GLY A 126 19.65 -14.60 4.15
C GLY A 126 20.60 -13.75 3.32
N CYS A 127 20.10 -12.83 2.49
CA CYS A 127 20.92 -11.95 1.65
C CYS A 127 21.04 -10.51 2.20
N PHE A 128 20.32 -10.18 3.27
CA PHE A 128 20.29 -8.84 3.84
C PHE A 128 20.36 -8.90 5.37
N ASP A 129 21.17 -8.01 5.94
CA ASP A 129 21.19 -7.73 7.37
C ASP A 129 20.16 -6.64 7.70
N ILE A 130 19.49 -6.78 8.84
CA ILE A 130 18.53 -5.79 9.33
C ILE A 130 19.27 -4.82 10.26
N GLU A 131 19.58 -3.64 9.76
CA GLU A 131 20.12 -2.55 10.59
C GLU A 131 19.05 -1.94 11.50
N LYS A 132 17.82 -1.80 11.00
CA LYS A 132 16.71 -1.17 11.72
C LYS A 132 15.36 -1.62 11.17
N MET A 133 14.43 -1.95 12.06
CA MET A 133 13.04 -2.26 11.70
C MET A 133 12.09 -1.68 12.75
N GLU A 134 11.17 -0.83 12.32
CA GLU A 134 10.23 -0.13 13.21
C GLU A 134 8.86 0.01 12.53
N LEU A 135 7.80 -0.10 13.34
CA LEU A 135 6.49 0.36 12.92
C LEU A 135 6.46 1.87 13.02
N THR A 136 6.32 2.54 11.88
CA THR A 136 6.03 3.96 11.86
C THR A 136 4.53 4.14 11.99
N SER A 137 4.08 4.70 13.11
CA SER A 137 2.77 5.36 13.16
C SER A 137 2.93 6.68 12.42
N PRO A 138 2.44 6.82 11.18
CA PRO A 138 2.41 8.11 10.54
C PRO A 138 1.26 8.83 11.24
N GLY A 139 1.55 9.35 12.44
CA GLY A 139 0.57 9.91 13.36
C GLY A 139 -0.39 10.76 12.55
N VAL A 140 -1.67 10.35 12.55
CA VAL A 140 -2.76 10.85 11.70
C VAL A 140 -2.42 12.23 11.18
N LEU A 141 -1.82 12.29 9.99
CA LEU A 141 -1.59 13.53 9.25
C LEU A 141 -1.20 14.71 10.18
N HIS A 142 -0.08 14.59 10.93
CA HIS A 142 0.54 15.61 11.80
C HIS A 142 -0.36 16.83 12.06
N GLU A 143 -1.07 16.86 13.20
CA GLU A 143 -1.66 17.99 13.99
C GLU A 143 -1.91 19.38 13.36
N SER A 144 -1.91 19.54 12.05
CA SER A 144 -1.84 20.81 11.33
C SER A 144 -3.00 21.00 10.35
N MET A 145 -3.98 20.09 10.35
CA MET A 145 -5.29 20.35 9.76
C MET A 145 -6.38 20.04 10.78
N THR A 146 -6.66 21.03 11.62
CA THR A 146 -7.68 21.06 12.68
C THR A 146 -9.13 21.00 12.17
N ASN A 147 -9.37 20.54 10.93
CA ASN A 147 -10.70 20.40 10.36
C ASN A 147 -10.94 18.97 9.86
N THR A 148 -11.75 18.23 10.63
CA THR A 148 -12.19 16.85 10.37
C THR A 148 -12.76 16.66 8.95
N SER A 149 -13.43 17.67 8.38
CA SER A 149 -13.99 17.60 7.01
C SER A 149 -12.92 17.63 5.92
N SER A 150 -11.85 18.42 6.11
CA SER A 150 -10.73 18.51 5.16
C SER A 150 -9.89 17.23 5.17
N MET A 151 -9.74 16.61 6.35
CA MET A 151 -9.00 15.37 6.53
C MET A 151 -9.67 14.20 5.81
N GLY A 152 -10.99 14.03 5.99
CA GLY A 152 -11.75 12.98 5.31
C GLY A 152 -11.64 13.07 3.78
N LYS A 153 -11.71 14.28 3.22
CA LYS A 153 -11.54 14.49 1.77
C LYS A 153 -10.15 14.10 1.29
N ALA A 154 -9.10 14.46 2.02
CA ALA A 154 -7.73 14.10 1.65
C ALA A 154 -7.51 12.58 1.65
N ILE A 155 -8.02 11.87 2.67
CA ILE A 155 -7.95 10.41 2.76
C ILE A 155 -8.70 9.76 1.59
N VAL A 156 -9.93 10.20 1.30
CA VAL A 156 -10.72 9.65 0.19
C VAL A 156 -10.03 9.89 -1.16
N MET A 157 -9.45 11.07 -1.40
CA MET A 157 -8.69 11.34 -2.62
C MET A 157 -7.45 10.46 -2.74
N HIS A 158 -6.72 10.23 -1.65
CA HIS A 158 -5.55 9.34 -1.63
C HIS A 158 -5.93 7.90 -1.97
N VAL A 159 -6.95 7.36 -1.29
CA VAL A 159 -7.47 6.01 -1.53
C VAL A 159 -7.97 5.88 -2.97
N ARG A 160 -8.74 6.85 -3.46
CA ARG A 160 -9.22 6.87 -4.85
C ARG A 160 -8.04 6.82 -5.83
N ALA A 161 -7.04 7.68 -5.67
CA ALA A 161 -5.90 7.75 -6.59
C ALA A 161 -5.15 6.40 -6.70
N GLY A 162 -5.00 5.68 -5.57
CA GLY A 162 -4.33 4.36 -5.57
C GLY A 162 -5.19 3.22 -6.12
N MET A 163 -6.51 3.27 -5.92
CA MET A 163 -7.38 2.10 -6.07
C MET A 163 -8.41 2.20 -7.20
N GLU A 164 -8.66 3.40 -7.75
CA GLU A 164 -9.69 3.66 -8.77
C GLU A 164 -9.56 2.72 -9.96
N ARG A 165 -8.34 2.57 -10.50
CA ARG A 165 -8.09 1.69 -11.64
C ARG A 165 -8.45 0.24 -11.35
N MET A 166 -8.09 -0.24 -10.16
CA MET A 166 -8.38 -1.61 -9.73
C MET A 166 -9.88 -1.82 -9.56
N LEU A 167 -10.59 -0.91 -8.88
CA LEU A 167 -12.03 -0.96 -8.69
C LEU A 167 -12.80 -1.04 -10.01
N ILE A 168 -12.51 -0.13 -10.94
CA ILE A 168 -13.17 -0.08 -12.24
C ILE A 168 -12.95 -1.39 -12.99
N SER A 169 -11.72 -1.93 -12.95
CA SER A 169 -11.38 -3.16 -13.66
C SER A 169 -11.98 -4.44 -13.07
N THR A 170 -12.47 -4.42 -11.82
CA THR A 170 -12.93 -5.60 -11.09
C THR A 170 -14.42 -5.58 -10.81
N LEU A 171 -14.97 -4.47 -10.30
CA LEU A 171 -16.37 -4.35 -9.85
C LEU A 171 -17.33 -3.82 -10.93
N TRP A 172 -16.84 -3.10 -11.94
CA TRP A 172 -17.69 -2.45 -12.97
C TRP A 172 -17.45 -3.02 -14.38
N LYS A 173 -17.49 -4.34 -14.51
CA LYS A 173 -17.61 -5.03 -15.82
C LYS A 173 -19.07 -5.28 -16.14
#